data_AF-A0A813X8V4-F1
#
_entry.id   AF-A0A813X8V4-F1
#
_cell.length_a   1.000
_cell.length_b   1.000
_cell.length_c   1.000
_cell.angle_alpha   90.00
_cell.angle_beta   90.00
_cell.angle_gamma   90.00
#
_symmetry.space_group_name_H-M   'P 1'
#
loop_
_entity.id
_entity.type
_entity.pdbx_description
1 polymer ?
#
loop_
_entity_poly.entity_id
_entity_poly.type
_entity_poly.pdbx_seq_one_letter_code
_entity_poly.pdbx_strand_id
1 'polypeptide(L)'
;MNPSFKPQNTKLAATKRIIRDLKDLDKVPIPGLGVCCPDESNPFLLHCNVLINDGPYCGIMIHLILHIPEDYPLTGPAGNIAPGLKFDSRYHAHIHEDHRNGHALCNDLLTNYAEYFRSVDGGSIKQATGWSPGYTLSTALLQIVTFFADPDLRFTPSSNSIDHLWNMVKNFTCETCGHSYAKPNPVIVDYTETISNKQQAEEEERLKSERELVEKLTCGVTKQNVIEDNICLGYPILFKRDNYNRLSSEIILELISYDAYVAEIQKSGGDKLDFYENFKFRSVTGADYNYWLPLYINSKHFQQGQMIIENSISVIYNGSAQGVEKYDFVPHMALDVLTKLMNKSAVRLFNGELFESKRAIEAYCHLLRLLMHFIDIYPELEYKINKTIEDFITGLSYRNKKVVPDMGEFLIKIALSKKYTFDDVKTCVYEECFARQIYWIQRDTAIRNLLDIKVEDLPTIFQSRKVSYHLWVFNQEMAQTFIFPGAKE
;
A
#
# COMPACT_ATOMS: atom_id res chain seq x y z
N MET A 1 -20.50 -3.36 21.04
CA MET A 1 -19.99 -1.99 21.28
C MET A 1 -19.02 -1.66 20.16
N ASN A 2 -19.39 -0.78 19.23
CA ASN A 2 -18.45 -0.34 18.19
C ASN A 2 -17.21 0.24 18.88
N PRO A 3 -15.98 -0.14 18.46
CA PRO A 3 -14.82 0.63 18.83
C PRO A 3 -15.05 2.03 18.25
N SER A 4 -15.45 2.98 19.08
CA SER A 4 -15.30 4.38 18.73
C SER A 4 -13.83 4.55 18.36
N PHE A 5 -13.56 5.12 17.18
CA PHE A 5 -12.20 5.45 16.79
C PHE A 5 -11.64 6.35 17.88
N LYS A 6 -10.82 5.82 18.78
CA LYS A 6 -10.16 6.67 19.77
C LYS A 6 -9.29 7.64 18.97
N PRO A 7 -9.38 8.95 19.23
CA PRO A 7 -8.52 9.93 18.57
C PRO A 7 -7.08 9.46 18.73
N GLN A 8 -6.38 9.20 17.63
CA GLN A 8 -4.96 8.94 17.76
C GLN A 8 -4.28 10.25 18.11
N ASN A 9 -3.31 10.19 19.01
CA ASN A 9 -2.41 11.32 19.21
C ASN A 9 -1.49 11.39 17.99
N THR A 10 -1.93 12.12 16.97
CA THR A 10 -1.25 12.30 15.67
C THR A 10 0.20 12.70 15.87
N LYS A 11 0.45 13.65 16.77
CA LYS A 11 1.80 14.10 17.14
C LYS A 11 2.68 12.97 17.66
N LEU A 12 2.17 12.13 18.56
CA LEU A 12 2.93 10.98 19.08
C LEU A 12 3.22 9.95 17.98
N ALA A 13 2.27 9.68 17.09
CA ALA A 13 2.46 8.78 15.95
C ALA A 13 3.53 9.32 14.99
N ALA A 14 3.48 10.62 14.68
CA ALA A 14 4.46 11.29 13.86
C ALA A 14 5.86 11.24 14.50
N THR A 15 6.00 11.55 15.79
CA THR A 15 7.28 11.42 16.52
C THR A 15 7.87 10.02 16.41
N LYS A 16 7.05 8.98 16.61
CA LYS A 16 7.51 7.58 16.47
C LYS A 16 8.01 7.28 15.05
N ARG A 17 7.30 7.76 14.03
CA ARG A 17 7.69 7.59 12.62
C ARG A 17 9.00 8.34 12.32
N ILE A 18 9.16 9.58 12.79
CA ILE A 18 10.39 10.38 12.60
C ILE A 18 11.60 9.66 13.21
N ILE A 19 11.48 9.19 14.46
CA ILE A 19 12.56 8.48 15.15
C ILE A 19 12.95 7.21 14.39
N ARG A 20 11.99 6.49 13.82
CA ARG A 20 12.28 5.30 13.00
C ARG A 20 13.04 5.66 11.74
N ASP A 21 12.59 6.69 11.01
CA ASP A 21 13.26 7.15 9.79
C ASP A 21 14.69 7.64 10.07
N LEU A 22 14.93 8.33 11.19
CA LEU A 22 16.27 8.75 11.62
C LEU A 22 17.16 7.53 11.95
N LYS A 23 16.63 6.53 12.66
CA LYS A 23 17.38 5.28 12.92
C LYS A 23 17.74 4.54 11.64
N ASP A 24 16.87 4.57 10.64
CA ASP A 24 17.14 3.92 9.36
C ASP A 24 18.19 4.70 8.54
N LEU A 25 18.19 6.03 8.63
CA LEU A 25 19.27 6.88 8.11
C LEU A 25 20.62 6.61 8.80
N ASP A 26 20.64 6.39 10.11
CA ASP A 26 21.87 6.05 10.84
C ASP A 26 22.45 4.70 10.41
N LYS A 27 21.59 3.72 10.07
CA LYS A 27 22.02 2.40 9.57
C LYS A 27 22.57 2.47 8.15
N VAL A 28 21.95 3.29 7.29
CA VAL A 28 22.31 3.44 5.87
C VAL A 28 22.44 4.93 5.57
N PRO A 29 23.59 5.54 5.92
CA PRO A 29 23.79 6.96 5.72
C PRO A 29 23.89 7.30 4.23
N ILE A 30 23.42 8.50 3.88
CA ILE A 30 23.49 9.02 2.51
C ILE A 30 24.81 9.79 2.38
N PRO A 31 25.72 9.41 1.45
CA PRO A 31 26.96 10.14 1.24
C PRO A 31 26.72 11.61 0.86
N GLY A 32 27.52 12.51 1.42
CA GLY A 32 27.35 13.95 1.21
C GLY A 32 26.21 14.57 2.02
N LEU A 33 25.56 13.83 2.92
CA LEU A 33 24.49 14.33 3.76
C LEU A 33 24.84 14.18 5.25
N GLY A 34 24.45 15.17 6.04
CA GLY A 34 24.34 15.08 7.49
C GLY A 34 22.94 15.48 7.94
N VAL A 35 22.39 14.83 8.96
CA VAL A 35 21.09 15.17 9.57
C VAL A 35 21.22 15.16 11.09
N CYS A 36 20.62 16.13 11.76
CA CYS A 36 20.42 16.08 13.21
C CYS A 36 19.08 16.68 13.63
N CYS A 37 18.65 16.31 14.84
CA CYS A 37 17.58 16.97 15.57
C CYS A 37 18.25 17.89 16.62
N PRO A 38 18.27 19.22 16.44
CA PRO A 38 18.98 20.11 17.36
C PRO A 38 18.39 20.13 18.76
N ASP A 39 17.08 19.93 18.88
CA ASP A 39 16.32 19.86 20.12
C ASP A 39 15.50 18.58 20.14
N GLU A 40 15.93 17.60 20.94
CA GLU A 40 15.26 16.30 21.06
C GLU A 40 13.80 16.43 21.54
N SER A 41 13.42 17.53 22.19
CA SER A 41 12.03 17.78 22.59
C SER A 41 11.14 18.21 21.41
N ASN A 42 11.74 18.62 20.29
CA ASN A 42 11.06 19.01 19.06
C ASN A 42 11.59 18.25 17.83
N PRO A 43 11.21 16.97 17.66
CA PRO A 43 11.63 16.15 16.52
C PRO A 43 11.05 16.59 15.17
N PHE A 44 10.19 17.62 15.16
CA PHE A 44 9.54 18.14 13.96
C PHE A 44 10.40 19.16 13.20
N LEU A 45 11.57 19.50 13.74
CA LEU A 45 12.53 20.39 13.11
C LEU A 45 13.87 19.67 13.00
N LEU A 46 14.28 19.34 11.77
CA LEU A 46 15.57 18.71 11.51
C LEU A 46 16.50 19.69 10.79
N HIS A 47 17.77 19.68 11.17
CA HIS A 47 18.81 20.43 10.49
C HIS A 47 19.61 19.47 9.62
N CYS A 48 19.91 19.90 8.40
CA CYS A 48 20.64 19.08 7.43
C CYS A 48 21.82 19.85 6.84
N ASN A 49 22.90 19.13 6.53
CA ASN A 49 23.97 19.63 5.69
C ASN A 49 24.02 18.78 4.41
N VAL A 50 23.99 19.44 3.26
CA VAL A 50 24.10 18.79 1.95
C VAL A 50 25.37 19.28 1.29
N LEU A 51 26.29 18.36 1.01
CA LEU A 51 27.45 18.59 0.16
C LEU A 51 27.03 18.39 -1.29
N ILE A 52 27.22 19.43 -2.10
CA ILE A 52 26.98 19.36 -3.54
C ILE A 52 28.13 18.57 -4.17
N ASN A 53 27.83 17.41 -4.72
CA ASN A 53 28.86 16.49 -5.26
C ASN A 53 29.05 16.61 -6.78
N ASP A 54 28.14 17.27 -7.48
CA ASP A 54 28.18 17.43 -8.95
C ASP A 54 27.64 18.81 -9.35
N GLY A 55 27.87 19.22 -10.60
CA GLY A 55 27.43 20.49 -11.15
C GLY A 55 28.33 21.69 -10.80
N PRO A 56 27.89 22.92 -11.13
CA PRO A 56 28.73 24.13 -11.07
C PRO A 56 29.10 24.56 -9.64
N TYR A 57 28.43 24.01 -8.63
CA TYR A 57 28.64 24.32 -7.20
C TYR A 57 29.27 23.16 -6.44
N CYS A 58 29.87 22.18 -7.13
CA CYS A 58 30.54 21.04 -6.53
C CYS A 58 31.52 21.46 -5.41
N GLY A 59 31.45 20.78 -4.27
CA GLY A 59 32.23 21.04 -3.06
C GLY A 59 31.59 22.03 -2.08
N ILE A 60 30.53 22.74 -2.47
CA ILE A 60 29.82 23.67 -1.58
C ILE A 60 28.87 22.90 -0.67
N MET A 61 28.85 23.26 0.61
CA MET A 61 27.95 22.68 1.60
C MET A 61 26.82 23.65 1.92
N ILE A 62 25.58 23.21 1.77
CA ILE A 62 24.38 24.00 2.05
C ILE A 62 23.72 23.51 3.34
N HIS A 63 23.46 24.44 4.26
CA HIS A 63 22.72 24.18 5.49
C HIS A 63 21.21 24.40 5.26
N LEU A 64 20.41 23.41 5.65
CA LEU A 64 18.97 23.35 5.39
C LEU A 64 18.22 23.03 6.68
N ILE A 65 16.95 23.42 6.69
CA ILE A 65 15.98 23.07 7.73
C ILE A 65 14.84 22.29 7.08
N LEU A 66 14.56 21.10 7.61
CA LEU A 66 13.37 20.34 7.30
C LEU A 66 12.31 20.55 8.38
N HIS A 67 11.13 20.93 7.94
CA HIS A 67 9.93 21.11 8.75
C HIS A 67 9.03 19.90 8.56
N ILE A 68 8.87 19.07 9.59
CA ILE A 68 8.03 17.88 9.56
C ILE A 68 6.67 18.22 10.18
N PRO A 69 5.53 17.92 9.51
CA PRO A 69 4.21 18.23 10.05
C PRO A 69 3.79 17.26 11.18
N GLU A 70 2.85 17.67 12.02
CA GLU A 70 2.37 16.87 13.16
C GLU A 70 1.54 15.64 12.73
N ASP A 71 1.09 15.56 11.48
CA ASP A 71 0.41 14.40 10.88
C ASP A 71 1.34 13.55 10.00
N TYR A 72 2.67 13.75 10.09
CA TYR A 72 3.65 12.93 9.38
C TYR A 72 3.45 11.43 9.67
N PRO A 73 3.45 10.55 8.66
CA PRO A 73 3.86 10.77 7.26
C PRO A 73 2.72 11.10 6.30
N LEU A 74 1.49 11.32 6.79
CA LEU A 74 0.33 11.59 5.92
C LEU A 74 0.52 12.87 5.12
N THR A 75 1.18 13.86 5.71
CA THR A 75 1.74 15.02 5.01
C THR A 75 3.25 14.93 5.04
N GLY A 76 3.89 15.21 3.90
CA GLY A 76 5.34 15.17 3.76
C GLY A 76 6.06 16.36 4.37
N PRO A 77 7.39 16.27 4.50
CA PRO A 77 8.20 17.36 5.02
C PRO A 77 8.26 18.54 4.03
N ALA A 78 8.48 19.72 4.59
CA ALA A 78 8.86 20.92 3.86
C ALA A 78 10.35 21.21 4.09
N GLY A 79 11.04 21.79 3.10
CA GLY A 79 12.46 22.12 3.18
C GLY A 79 12.74 23.58 2.87
N ASN A 80 13.61 24.19 3.67
CA ASN A 80 14.04 25.56 3.51
C ASN A 80 15.56 25.67 3.67
N ILE A 81 16.17 26.63 2.98
CA ILE A 81 17.53 27.09 3.26
C ILE A 81 17.55 27.69 4.66
N ALA A 82 18.60 27.39 5.43
CA ALA A 82 18.72 27.89 6.78
C ALA A 82 18.67 29.43 6.85
N PRO A 83 17.92 30.02 7.80
CA PRO A 83 17.83 31.47 7.95
C PRO A 83 19.21 32.13 8.05
N GLY A 84 19.39 33.24 7.31
CA GLY A 84 20.66 33.97 7.23
C GLY A 84 21.57 33.54 6.07
N LEU A 85 21.41 32.33 5.54
CA LEU A 85 22.08 31.89 4.32
C LEU A 85 21.26 32.34 3.10
N LYS A 86 21.73 33.38 2.40
CA LYS A 86 21.02 33.99 1.25
C LYS A 86 21.18 33.20 -0.06
N PHE A 87 20.94 31.89 0.01
CA PHE A 87 20.89 31.01 -1.16
C PHE A 87 19.48 31.10 -1.77
N ASP A 88 19.32 31.91 -2.81
CA ASP A 88 18.05 32.23 -3.45
C ASP A 88 18.00 31.79 -4.93
N SER A 89 16.99 32.27 -5.66
CA SER A 89 16.75 31.96 -7.08
C SER A 89 17.91 32.29 -8.03
N ARG A 90 18.90 33.09 -7.59
CA ARG A 90 20.12 33.35 -8.36
C ARG A 90 21.05 32.14 -8.42
N TYR A 91 20.98 31.26 -7.42
CA TYR A 91 21.83 30.07 -7.34
C TYR A 91 21.08 28.80 -7.72
N HIS A 92 19.74 28.79 -7.69
CA HIS A 92 18.94 27.64 -8.09
C HIS A 92 17.56 28.09 -8.54
N ALA A 93 17.10 27.70 -9.74
CA ALA A 93 15.86 28.23 -10.32
C ALA A 93 14.60 27.89 -9.49
N HIS A 94 14.61 26.73 -8.85
CA HIS A 94 13.53 26.21 -8.01
C HIS A 94 13.64 26.56 -6.52
N ILE A 95 14.29 27.66 -6.19
CA ILE A 95 14.30 28.20 -4.83
C ILE A 95 13.58 29.55 -4.82
N HIS A 96 12.60 29.68 -3.93
CA HIS A 96 11.78 30.88 -3.85
C HIS A 96 11.69 31.39 -2.42
N GLU A 97 11.33 32.67 -2.29
CA GLU A 97 11.14 33.29 -0.99
C GLU A 97 9.89 32.74 -0.28
N ASP A 98 10.04 32.28 0.96
CA ASP A 98 8.96 32.00 1.90
C ASP A 98 9.10 32.96 3.09
N HIS A 99 8.09 33.81 3.26
CA HIS A 99 8.07 34.85 4.30
C HIS A 99 8.09 34.28 5.72
N ARG A 100 7.80 32.99 5.92
CA ARG A 100 7.77 32.35 7.24
C ARG A 100 9.12 31.75 7.61
N ASN A 101 9.72 30.97 6.72
CA ASN A 101 10.87 30.12 7.06
C ASN A 101 12.13 30.39 6.21
N GLY A 102 12.15 31.44 5.37
CA GLY A 102 13.30 31.76 4.52
C GLY A 102 13.15 31.21 3.11
N HIS A 103 14.24 30.87 2.42
CA HIS A 103 14.13 30.41 1.03
C HIS A 103 13.66 28.94 0.97
N ALA A 104 12.51 28.68 0.37
CA ALA A 104 11.89 27.36 0.28
C ALA A 104 12.32 26.61 -0.98
N LEU A 105 12.45 25.29 -0.87
CA LEU A 105 12.75 24.40 -1.98
C LEU A 105 11.45 24.05 -2.73
N CYS A 106 11.40 24.33 -4.02
CA CYS A 106 10.33 23.89 -4.91
C CYS A 106 10.68 22.53 -5.52
N ASN A 107 10.33 21.47 -4.79
CA ASN A 107 10.52 20.08 -5.20
C ASN A 107 9.22 19.31 -5.02
N ASP A 108 8.88 18.45 -5.99
CA ASP A 108 7.60 17.71 -5.98
C ASP A 108 7.45 16.78 -4.76
N LEU A 109 8.56 16.25 -4.22
CA LEU A 109 8.52 15.43 -2.99
C LEU A 109 8.37 16.25 -1.70
N LEU A 110 8.59 17.57 -1.74
CA LEU A 110 8.46 18.45 -0.59
C LEU A 110 7.12 19.17 -0.59
N THR A 111 6.55 19.38 0.60
CA THR A 111 5.19 19.90 0.71
C THR A 111 5.09 21.42 0.67
N ASN A 112 6.22 22.15 0.57
CA ASN A 112 6.26 23.61 0.42
C ASN A 112 5.34 24.10 -0.72
N TYR A 113 5.30 23.37 -1.83
CA TYR A 113 4.59 23.72 -3.06
C TYR A 113 3.58 22.66 -3.51
N ALA A 114 3.08 21.83 -2.60
CA ALA A 114 2.16 20.73 -2.94
C ALA A 114 0.89 21.22 -3.69
N GLU A 115 0.37 22.41 -3.35
CA GLU A 115 -0.78 23.01 -4.04
C GLU A 115 -0.45 23.42 -5.48
N TYR A 116 0.75 23.95 -5.72
CA TYR A 116 1.22 24.32 -7.05
C TYR A 116 1.29 23.07 -7.94
N PHE A 117 1.95 21.99 -7.50
CA PHE A 117 2.06 20.76 -8.28
C PHE A 117 0.69 20.13 -8.55
N ARG A 118 -0.22 20.13 -7.56
CA ARG A 118 -1.62 19.69 -7.77
C ARG A 118 -2.33 20.53 -8.84
N SER A 119 -2.11 21.85 -8.86
CA SER A 119 -2.73 22.72 -9.87
C SER A 119 -2.21 22.43 -11.28
N VAL A 120 -0.90 22.20 -11.43
CA VAL A 120 -0.24 21.86 -12.70
C VAL A 120 -0.72 20.49 -13.22
N ASP A 121 -1.00 19.55 -12.32
CA ASP A 121 -1.57 18.23 -12.63
C ASP A 121 -3.09 18.23 -12.86
N GLY A 122 -3.69 19.40 -13.09
CA GLY A 122 -5.12 19.53 -13.41
C GLY A 122 -6.03 19.28 -12.21
N GLY A 123 -5.53 19.48 -10.99
CA GLY A 123 -6.26 19.27 -9.74
C GLY A 123 -6.32 17.81 -9.28
N SER A 124 -5.72 16.88 -10.03
CA SER A 124 -5.65 15.46 -9.68
C SER A 124 -4.23 15.09 -9.28
N ILE A 125 -4.05 14.35 -8.18
CA ILE A 125 -2.73 13.79 -7.85
C ILE A 125 -2.46 12.66 -8.85
N LYS A 126 -1.45 12.79 -9.72
CA LYS A 126 -1.10 11.68 -10.63
C LYS A 126 -0.45 10.55 -9.85
N GLN A 127 -0.52 9.34 -10.40
CA GLN A 127 0.20 8.22 -9.81
C GLN A 127 1.71 8.47 -9.96
N ALA A 128 2.48 8.19 -8.91
CA ALA A 128 3.94 8.42 -8.85
C ALA A 128 4.39 9.89 -8.95
N THR A 129 3.53 10.86 -8.63
CA THR A 129 3.92 12.28 -8.41
C THR A 129 3.68 12.68 -6.96
N GLY A 130 4.47 13.64 -6.48
CA GLY A 130 4.33 14.21 -5.16
C GLY A 130 4.79 13.32 -4.01
N TRP A 131 4.66 13.84 -2.78
CA TRP A 131 4.85 13.06 -1.56
C TRP A 131 3.79 11.96 -1.40
N SER A 132 4.25 10.75 -1.08
CA SER A 132 3.43 9.65 -0.59
C SER A 132 3.79 9.33 0.86
N PRO A 133 2.82 8.98 1.74
CA PRO A 133 3.10 8.58 3.12
C PRO A 133 4.03 7.38 3.27
N GLY A 134 4.23 6.60 2.21
CA GLY A 134 5.21 5.51 2.23
C GLY A 134 6.64 5.90 1.86
N TYR A 135 6.90 7.15 1.48
CA TYR A 135 8.28 7.64 1.42
C TYR A 135 8.86 7.85 2.81
N THR A 136 10.19 7.78 2.89
CA THR A 136 10.94 8.02 4.13
C THR A 136 11.68 9.35 4.07
N LEU A 137 12.18 9.81 5.22
CA LEU A 137 13.14 10.92 5.24
C LEU A 137 14.34 10.63 4.34
N SER A 138 14.82 9.38 4.27
CA SER A 138 15.89 9.00 3.33
C SER A 138 15.52 9.27 1.88
N THR A 139 14.30 8.95 1.46
CA THR A 139 13.83 9.26 0.10
C THR A 139 13.80 10.77 -0.15
N ALA A 140 13.24 11.55 0.78
CA ALA A 140 13.19 13.01 0.67
C ALA A 140 14.59 13.63 0.58
N LEU A 141 15.49 13.20 1.46
CA LEU A 141 16.84 13.72 1.57
C LEU A 141 17.70 13.34 0.37
N LEU A 142 17.57 12.12 -0.14
CA LEU A 142 18.23 11.70 -1.38
C LEU A 142 17.81 12.60 -2.55
N GLN A 143 16.51 12.93 -2.64
CA GLN A 143 16.00 13.84 -3.66
C GLN A 143 16.49 15.28 -3.48
N ILE A 144 16.77 15.71 -2.25
CA ILE A 144 17.37 17.02 -1.97
C ILE A 144 18.84 17.03 -2.43
N VAL A 145 19.60 15.96 -2.20
CA VAL A 145 20.98 15.85 -2.68
C VAL A 145 21.04 15.94 -4.21
N THR A 146 20.14 15.25 -4.91
CA THR A 146 20.06 15.32 -6.38
C THR A 146 19.57 16.69 -6.86
N PHE A 147 18.63 17.32 -6.15
CA PHE A 147 18.14 18.67 -6.45
C PHE A 147 19.28 19.69 -6.53
N PHE A 148 20.20 19.73 -5.55
CA PHE A 148 21.29 20.71 -5.58
C PHE A 148 22.40 20.43 -6.60
N ALA A 149 22.48 19.20 -7.13
CA ALA A 149 23.46 18.85 -8.17
C ALA A 149 23.12 19.51 -9.52
N ASP A 150 21.84 19.71 -9.81
CA ASP A 150 21.37 20.42 -11.01
C ASP A 150 20.58 21.68 -10.62
N PRO A 151 21.21 22.87 -10.63
CA PRO A 151 20.54 24.10 -10.22
C PRO A 151 19.48 24.61 -11.20
N ASP A 152 19.31 23.95 -12.35
CA ASP A 152 18.35 24.27 -13.43
C ASP A 152 18.37 25.76 -13.84
N LEU A 153 19.56 26.35 -13.86
CA LEU A 153 19.74 27.75 -14.24
C LEU A 153 19.78 27.89 -15.76
N ARG A 154 19.12 28.94 -16.28
CA ARG A 154 19.14 29.27 -17.72
C ARG A 154 20.54 29.49 -18.29
N PHE A 155 21.49 29.91 -17.45
CA PHE A 155 22.87 30.19 -17.82
C PHE A 155 23.81 29.58 -16.80
N THR A 156 24.97 29.10 -17.26
CA THR A 156 26.02 28.62 -16.38
C THR A 156 26.49 29.74 -15.45
N PRO A 157 26.61 29.48 -14.13
CA PRO A 157 27.13 30.46 -13.18
C PRO A 157 28.53 30.95 -13.55
N SER A 158 28.75 32.26 -13.44
CA SER A 158 30.09 32.85 -13.60
C SER A 158 30.99 32.53 -12.41
N SER A 159 32.31 32.56 -12.60
CA SER A 159 33.28 32.35 -11.51
C SER A 159 33.04 33.31 -10.34
N ASN A 160 32.73 34.58 -10.62
CA ASN A 160 32.41 35.57 -9.58
C ASN A 160 31.18 35.18 -8.75
N SER A 161 30.15 34.59 -9.38
CA SER A 161 28.96 34.10 -8.69
C SER A 161 29.27 32.92 -7.78
N ILE A 162 30.11 32.00 -8.26
CA ILE A 162 30.57 30.83 -7.51
C ILE A 162 31.42 31.28 -6.31
N ASP A 163 32.36 32.21 -6.50
CA ASP A 163 33.20 32.75 -5.42
C ASP A 163 32.38 33.51 -4.38
N HIS A 164 31.36 34.26 -4.81
CA HIS A 164 30.44 34.93 -3.90
C HIS A 164 29.67 33.92 -3.04
N LEU A 165 29.16 32.83 -3.64
CA LEU A 165 28.49 31.75 -2.91
C LEU A 165 29.44 31.07 -1.92
N TRP A 166 30.68 30.78 -2.33
CA TRP A 166 31.71 30.22 -1.45
C TRP A 166 31.96 31.09 -0.22
N ASN A 167 32.12 32.40 -0.42
CA ASN A 167 32.32 33.34 0.68
C ASN A 167 31.11 33.41 1.60
N MET A 168 29.90 33.38 1.03
CA MET A 168 28.66 33.39 1.80
C MET A 168 28.54 32.16 2.70
N VAL A 169 28.78 30.96 2.14
CA VAL A 169 28.71 29.70 2.89
C VAL A 169 29.80 29.60 3.94
N LYS A 170 31.04 30.02 3.64
CA LYS A 170 32.16 29.99 4.61
C LYS A 170 31.93 30.89 5.82
N ASN A 171 31.26 32.02 5.62
CA ASN A 171 30.96 32.99 6.67
C ASN A 171 29.63 32.70 7.39
N PHE A 172 28.86 31.73 6.93
CA PHE A 172 27.59 31.39 7.54
C PHE A 172 27.79 30.54 8.80
N THR A 173 27.04 30.90 9.86
CA THR A 173 26.94 30.13 11.09
C THR A 173 25.48 29.99 11.50
N CYS A 174 25.03 28.77 11.81
CA CYS A 174 23.68 28.55 12.30
C CYS A 174 23.61 28.79 13.81
N GLU A 175 22.69 29.66 14.24
CA GLU A 175 22.49 29.98 15.65
C GLU A 175 21.88 28.81 16.45
N THR A 176 21.07 27.96 15.80
CA THR A 176 20.34 26.88 16.46
C THR A 176 21.22 25.66 16.75
N CYS A 177 21.92 25.13 15.73
CA CYS A 177 22.74 23.93 15.89
C CYS A 177 24.25 24.23 15.98
N GLY A 178 24.68 25.49 15.82
CA GLY A 178 26.10 25.84 15.82
C GLY A 178 26.87 25.36 14.59
N HIS A 179 26.17 25.03 13.50
CA HIS A 179 26.80 24.74 12.20
C HIS A 179 27.72 25.88 11.78
N SER A 180 28.88 25.55 11.25
CA SER A 180 29.71 26.45 10.44
C SER A 180 30.41 25.64 9.36
N TYR A 181 30.95 26.31 8.34
CA TYR A 181 31.71 25.60 7.30
C TYR A 181 32.93 24.84 7.87
N ALA A 182 33.63 25.41 8.85
CA ALA A 182 34.80 24.79 9.48
C ALA A 182 34.45 23.69 10.49
N LYS A 183 33.25 23.73 11.07
CA LYS A 183 32.72 22.74 12.01
C LYS A 183 31.29 22.36 11.59
N PRO A 184 31.15 21.49 10.57
CA PRO A 184 29.83 21.08 10.10
C PRO A 184 29.04 20.40 11.22
N ASN A 185 27.85 20.92 11.52
CA ASN A 185 26.88 20.27 12.41
C ASN A 185 25.49 20.32 11.74
N PRO A 186 24.84 19.19 11.40
CA PRO A 186 25.32 17.81 11.52
C PRO A 186 26.55 17.49 10.68
N VAL A 187 27.34 16.49 11.06
CA VAL A 187 28.51 16.05 10.28
C VAL A 187 28.05 15.39 8.98
N ILE A 188 28.74 15.68 7.88
CA ILE A 188 28.49 15.02 6.58
C ILE A 188 29.15 13.65 6.57
N VAL A 189 28.42 12.64 6.11
CA VAL A 189 28.98 11.30 5.90
C VAL A 189 29.74 11.26 4.57
N ASP A 190 30.98 10.80 4.60
CA ASP A 190 31.86 10.76 3.42
C ASP A 190 31.65 9.48 2.58
N TYR A 191 31.97 9.55 1.28
CA TYR A 191 31.79 8.44 0.33
C TYR A 191 32.67 7.21 0.63
N THR A 192 33.72 7.35 1.44
CA THR A 192 34.76 6.34 1.61
C THR A 192 34.57 5.41 2.81
N GLU A 193 33.57 5.65 3.67
CA GLU A 193 33.35 4.85 4.88
C GLU A 193 32.34 3.70 4.74
N THR A 194 31.63 3.61 3.61
CA THR A 194 30.71 2.50 3.33
C THR A 194 31.36 1.53 2.35
N ILE A 195 32.02 0.50 2.89
CA ILE A 195 32.01 -0.92 2.45
C ILE A 195 33.21 -1.60 3.13
N SER A 196 32.95 -2.20 4.29
CA SER A 196 33.64 -3.45 4.62
C SER A 196 32.73 -4.29 5.50
N ASN A 197 32.29 -5.42 4.97
CA ASN A 197 32.46 -6.74 5.60
C ASN A 197 31.73 -7.79 4.77
N LYS A 198 32.53 -8.67 4.15
CA LYS A 198 32.05 -9.95 3.62
C LYS A 198 32.07 -10.93 4.79
N GLN A 199 30.90 -11.37 5.23
CA GLN A 199 30.77 -12.53 6.11
C GLN A 199 29.76 -13.52 5.53
N GLN A 200 30.22 -14.77 5.52
CA GLN A 200 29.64 -16.08 5.21
C GLN A 200 28.19 -16.16 4.67
N ALA A 201 28.07 -16.79 3.51
CA ALA A 201 26.85 -16.90 2.69
C ALA A 201 25.61 -17.48 3.40
N GLU A 202 25.77 -18.37 4.38
CA GLU A 202 24.64 -18.98 5.11
C GLU A 202 24.02 -18.02 6.14
N GLU A 203 24.84 -17.23 6.83
CA GLU A 203 24.38 -16.16 7.74
C GLU A 203 23.71 -15.04 6.93
N GLU A 204 24.28 -14.73 5.75
CA GLU A 204 23.73 -13.77 4.81
C GLU A 204 22.36 -14.21 4.25
N GLU A 205 22.17 -15.49 3.96
CA GLU A 205 20.90 -16.05 3.48
C GLU A 205 19.80 -16.04 4.58
N ARG A 206 20.15 -16.38 5.82
CA ARG A 206 19.23 -16.29 6.96
C ARG A 206 18.80 -14.84 7.21
N LEU A 207 19.78 -13.93 7.28
CA LEU A 207 19.52 -12.49 7.46
C LEU A 207 18.70 -11.92 6.30
N LYS A 208 18.92 -12.39 5.07
CA LYS A 208 18.13 -12.00 3.91
C LYS A 208 16.68 -12.44 4.04
N SER A 209 16.43 -13.69 4.44
CA SER A 209 15.09 -14.23 4.61
C SER A 209 14.32 -13.52 5.73
N GLU A 210 14.99 -13.20 6.83
CA GLU A 210 14.41 -12.41 7.93
C GLU A 210 14.07 -10.99 7.47
N ARG A 211 14.97 -10.33 6.72
CA ARG A 211 14.71 -9.00 6.14
C ARG A 211 13.53 -9.02 5.17
N GLU A 212 13.47 -10.01 4.28
CA GLU A 212 12.35 -10.17 3.34
C GLU A 212 11.02 -10.37 4.09
N LEU A 213 11.03 -11.14 5.18
CA LEU A 213 9.84 -11.34 6.02
C LEU A 213 9.41 -10.05 6.71
N VAL A 214 10.35 -9.33 7.32
CA VAL A 214 10.09 -8.02 7.94
C VAL A 214 9.51 -7.06 6.91
N GLU A 215 10.12 -6.95 5.73
CA GLU A 215 9.66 -6.06 4.66
C GLU A 215 8.23 -6.40 4.21
N LYS A 216 7.93 -7.69 4.00
CA LYS A 216 6.58 -8.16 3.63
C LYS A 216 5.54 -7.92 4.72
N LEU A 217 5.93 -7.91 5.98
CA LEU A 217 5.05 -7.74 7.13
C LEU A 217 5.22 -6.36 7.79
N THR A 218 5.58 -5.36 6.99
CA THR A 218 5.70 -3.96 7.39
C THR A 218 4.54 -3.14 6.83
N CYS A 219 4.00 -2.25 7.66
CA CYS A 219 3.06 -1.23 7.21
C CYS A 219 3.76 -0.24 6.26
N GLY A 220 3.23 -0.10 5.05
CA GLY A 220 3.74 0.82 4.05
C GLY A 220 3.77 2.28 4.53
N VAL A 221 2.86 2.68 5.42
CA VAL A 221 2.72 4.05 5.96
C VAL A 221 3.53 4.24 7.25
N THR A 222 3.26 3.50 8.33
CA THR A 222 3.93 3.76 9.62
C THR A 222 5.33 3.17 9.71
N LYS A 223 5.71 2.30 8.76
CA LYS A 223 6.94 1.50 8.77
C LYS A 223 7.10 0.61 10.00
N GLN A 224 5.99 0.36 10.72
CA GLN A 224 5.93 -0.62 11.79
C GLN A 224 5.73 -2.03 11.22
N ASN A 225 6.24 -3.05 11.90
CA ASN A 225 6.11 -4.44 11.46
C ASN A 225 5.55 -5.33 12.58
N VAL A 226 4.92 -6.45 12.23
CA VAL A 226 4.28 -7.34 13.22
C VAL A 226 5.24 -8.14 14.10
N ILE A 227 6.53 -8.13 13.77
CA ILE A 227 7.56 -8.88 14.51
C ILE A 227 8.01 -8.05 15.72
N GLU A 228 8.32 -6.78 15.49
CA GLU A 228 8.83 -5.84 16.48
C GLU A 228 7.70 -5.01 17.14
N ASP A 229 6.63 -4.71 16.40
CA ASP A 229 5.53 -3.90 16.85
C ASP A 229 4.25 -4.73 17.07
N ASN A 230 3.44 -4.29 18.03
CA ASN A 230 2.13 -4.89 18.30
C ASN A 230 1.04 -4.20 17.46
N ILE A 231 1.02 -4.46 16.15
CA ILE A 231 0.13 -3.80 15.18
C ILE A 231 -0.83 -4.78 14.49
N CYS A 232 -1.97 -4.27 14.02
CA CYS A 232 -2.88 -5.02 13.16
C CYS A 232 -2.69 -4.61 11.69
N LEU A 233 -2.15 -5.49 10.84
CA LEU A 233 -1.99 -5.27 9.40
C LEU A 233 -3.17 -5.79 8.58
N GLY A 234 -3.41 -5.12 7.47
CA GLY A 234 -4.49 -5.41 6.53
C GLY A 234 -4.28 -4.82 5.15
N TYR A 235 -5.09 -5.26 4.20
CA TYR A 235 -5.12 -4.70 2.86
C TYR A 235 -6.10 -3.53 2.76
N PRO A 236 -5.72 -2.42 2.12
CA PRO A 236 -6.67 -1.45 1.59
C PRO A 236 -7.48 -2.11 0.47
N ILE A 237 -8.78 -1.84 0.45
CA ILE A 237 -9.71 -2.34 -0.55
C ILE A 237 -10.50 -1.18 -1.13
N LEU A 238 -10.58 -1.14 -2.44
CA LEU A 238 -11.41 -0.23 -3.20
C LEU A 238 -12.67 -0.94 -3.66
N PHE A 239 -13.81 -0.51 -3.12
CA PHE A 239 -15.12 -0.91 -3.57
C PHE A 239 -15.72 0.19 -4.43
N LYS A 240 -16.22 -0.20 -5.61
CA LYS A 240 -16.89 0.69 -6.56
C LYS A 240 -18.18 0.03 -7.02
N ARG A 241 -19.19 0.83 -7.38
CA ARG A 241 -20.36 0.34 -8.10
C ARG A 241 -20.19 0.59 -9.58
N ASP A 242 -20.49 -0.42 -10.38
CA ASP A 242 -20.60 -0.22 -11.82
C ASP A 242 -21.96 0.40 -12.21
N ASN A 243 -22.13 0.71 -13.49
CA ASN A 243 -23.36 1.30 -14.04
C ASN A 243 -24.61 0.43 -13.86
N TYR A 244 -24.45 -0.84 -13.46
CA TYR A 244 -25.53 -1.79 -13.19
C TYR A 244 -25.74 -1.99 -11.68
N ASN A 245 -25.20 -1.09 -10.85
CA ASN A 245 -25.25 -1.14 -9.40
C ASN A 245 -24.59 -2.40 -8.80
N ARG A 246 -23.72 -3.08 -9.56
CA ARG A 246 -22.96 -4.24 -9.08
C ARG A 246 -21.69 -3.75 -8.40
N LEU A 247 -21.41 -4.32 -7.24
CA LEU A 247 -20.22 -4.02 -6.49
C LEU A 247 -18.99 -4.67 -7.14
N SER A 248 -18.00 -3.88 -7.53
CA SER A 248 -16.65 -4.32 -7.86
C SER A 248 -15.72 -4.07 -6.67
N SER A 249 -14.72 -4.93 -6.52
CA SER A 249 -13.73 -4.85 -5.46
C SER A 249 -12.32 -4.98 -6.04
N GLU A 250 -11.42 -4.20 -5.48
CA GLU A 250 -10.02 -4.13 -5.88
C GLU A 250 -9.16 -4.10 -4.61
N ILE A 251 -8.28 -5.08 -4.46
CA ILE A 251 -7.30 -5.11 -3.38
C ILE A 251 -6.09 -4.30 -3.83
N ILE A 252 -5.67 -3.35 -3.00
CA ILE A 252 -4.41 -2.64 -3.20
C ILE A 252 -3.32 -3.52 -2.59
N LEU A 253 -2.34 -3.94 -3.39
CA LEU A 253 -1.33 -4.95 -3.04
C LEU A 253 -0.20 -4.40 -2.15
N GLU A 254 -0.59 -3.71 -1.07
CA GLU A 254 0.28 -3.18 -0.02
C GLU A 254 -0.37 -3.39 1.35
N LEU A 255 0.43 -3.56 2.40
CA LEU A 255 -0.09 -3.68 3.75
C LEU A 255 -0.08 -2.32 4.44
N ILE A 256 -1.20 -1.97 5.06
CA ILE A 256 -1.29 -0.82 5.97
C ILE A 256 -1.78 -1.29 7.35
N SER A 257 -1.32 -0.61 8.40
CA SER A 257 -1.78 -0.88 9.75
C SER A 257 -3.17 -0.27 9.98
N TYR A 258 -3.92 -0.83 10.93
CA TYR A 258 -5.17 -0.24 11.40
C TYR A 258 -4.96 1.21 11.82
N ASP A 259 -3.85 1.48 12.50
CA ASP A 259 -3.51 2.82 12.95
C ASP A 259 -3.35 3.83 11.80
N ALA A 260 -2.66 3.45 10.72
CA ALA A 260 -2.57 4.27 9.51
C ALA A 260 -3.94 4.50 8.88
N TYR A 261 -4.75 3.45 8.80
CA TYR A 261 -6.10 3.54 8.25
C TYR A 261 -6.96 4.53 9.05
N VAL A 262 -6.97 4.43 10.38
CA VAL A 262 -7.72 5.34 11.26
C VAL A 262 -7.24 6.79 11.15
N ALA A 263 -5.93 7.00 11.05
CA ALA A 263 -5.37 8.35 10.90
C ALA A 263 -5.84 9.03 9.60
N GLU A 264 -5.96 8.30 8.50
CA GLU A 264 -6.52 8.81 7.22
C GLU A 264 -8.02 9.18 7.33
N ILE A 265 -8.80 8.40 8.08
CA ILE A 265 -10.21 8.72 8.36
C ILE A 265 -10.31 10.04 9.14
N GLN A 266 -9.51 10.17 10.20
CA GLN A 266 -9.47 11.35 11.06
C GLN A 266 -9.02 12.60 10.29
N LYS A 267 -7.99 12.46 9.43
CA LYS A 267 -7.52 13.52 8.54
C LYS A 267 -8.60 14.01 7.59
N SER A 268 -9.48 13.12 7.15
CA SER A 268 -10.61 13.45 6.27
C SER A 268 -11.78 14.12 7.02
N GLY A 269 -11.64 14.39 8.32
CA GLY A 269 -12.66 15.06 9.14
C GLY A 269 -13.84 14.17 9.55
N GLY A 270 -13.71 12.85 9.41
CA GLY A 270 -14.76 11.90 9.76
C GLY A 270 -14.57 11.31 11.17
N ASP A 271 -15.53 11.50 12.07
CA ASP A 271 -15.63 10.71 13.30
C ASP A 271 -16.22 9.31 13.03
N LYS A 272 -16.97 9.20 11.92
CA LYS A 272 -17.54 7.99 11.34
C LYS A 272 -17.68 8.21 9.82
N LEU A 273 -17.53 7.14 9.05
CA LEU A 273 -17.76 7.18 7.61
C LEU A 273 -19.19 6.72 7.32
N ASP A 274 -20.11 7.67 7.27
CA ASP A 274 -21.45 7.42 6.74
C ASP A 274 -21.31 7.21 5.23
N PHE A 275 -21.40 5.95 4.81
CA PHE A 275 -21.24 5.48 3.43
C PHE A 275 -19.80 5.65 2.88
N TYR A 276 -18.96 4.65 3.14
CA TYR A 276 -17.58 4.56 2.64
C TYR A 276 -17.45 4.71 1.11
N GLU A 277 -18.49 4.41 0.32
CA GLU A 277 -18.46 4.59 -1.14
C GLU A 277 -18.21 6.05 -1.57
N ASN A 278 -18.53 7.02 -0.72
CA ASN A 278 -18.39 8.45 -1.00
C ASN A 278 -17.00 9.00 -0.63
N PHE A 279 -16.20 8.24 0.10
CA PHE A 279 -14.88 8.65 0.55
C PHE A 279 -13.82 7.83 -0.15
N LYS A 280 -12.71 8.48 -0.51
CA LYS A 280 -11.56 7.81 -1.10
C LYS A 280 -10.31 8.28 -0.38
N PHE A 281 -9.58 7.32 0.16
CA PHE A 281 -8.26 7.50 0.74
C PHE A 281 -7.19 7.15 -0.30
N ARG A 282 -5.98 7.63 -0.07
CA ARG A 282 -4.82 7.40 -0.93
C ARG A 282 -3.88 6.40 -0.27
N SER A 283 -3.63 5.30 -0.97
CA SER A 283 -2.62 4.31 -0.59
C SER A 283 -1.20 4.85 -0.80
N VAL A 284 -0.20 4.13 -0.31
CA VAL A 284 1.22 4.45 -0.49
C VAL A 284 1.60 4.52 -1.97
N THR A 285 1.05 3.61 -2.78
CA THR A 285 1.28 3.59 -4.23
C THR A 285 0.46 4.64 -5.01
N GLY A 286 -0.33 5.44 -4.31
CA GLY A 286 -1.21 6.45 -4.90
C GLY A 286 -2.52 5.90 -5.45
N ALA A 287 -2.81 4.60 -5.29
CA ALA A 287 -4.10 4.02 -5.62
C ALA A 287 -5.18 4.43 -4.62
N ASP A 288 -6.40 4.66 -5.10
CA ASP A 288 -7.55 4.97 -4.24
C ASP A 288 -8.01 3.72 -3.49
N TYR A 289 -8.46 3.86 -2.25
CA TYR A 289 -9.19 2.83 -1.52
C TYR A 289 -10.24 3.45 -0.61
N ASN A 290 -11.21 2.67 -0.15
CA ASN A 290 -12.27 3.18 0.73
C ASN A 290 -12.65 2.22 1.87
N TYR A 291 -12.12 1.00 1.88
CA TYR A 291 -12.24 0.03 2.96
C TYR A 291 -10.87 -0.53 3.33
N TRP A 292 -10.80 -1.19 4.48
CA TRP A 292 -9.61 -1.88 4.94
C TRP A 292 -9.98 -3.21 5.62
N LEU A 293 -9.27 -4.27 5.26
CA LEU A 293 -9.51 -5.62 5.75
C LEU A 293 -8.25 -6.16 6.44
N PRO A 294 -8.27 -6.34 7.77
CA PRO A 294 -7.17 -6.99 8.48
C PRO A 294 -7.07 -8.48 8.13
N LEU A 295 -5.86 -9.01 8.32
CA LEU A 295 -5.48 -10.36 7.90
C LEU A 295 -5.38 -11.34 9.07
N TYR A 296 -5.26 -12.62 8.73
CA TYR A 296 -4.72 -13.63 9.63
C TYR A 296 -3.24 -13.81 9.29
N ILE A 297 -2.34 -13.18 10.06
CA ILE A 297 -0.88 -13.40 9.90
C ILE A 297 -0.45 -14.61 10.73
N ASN A 298 -0.85 -14.62 12.00
CA ASN A 298 -0.67 -15.71 12.96
C ASN A 298 -1.74 -15.63 14.06
N SER A 299 -1.80 -16.63 14.93
CA SER A 299 -2.81 -16.70 16.00
C SER A 299 -2.79 -15.48 16.95
N LYS A 300 -1.59 -14.99 17.33
CA LYS A 300 -1.44 -13.82 18.20
C LYS A 300 -2.00 -12.55 17.53
N HIS A 301 -1.64 -12.32 16.27
CA HIS A 301 -2.12 -11.19 15.48
C HIS A 301 -3.65 -11.24 15.31
N PHE A 302 -4.22 -12.42 15.05
CA PHE A 302 -5.67 -12.59 14.95
C PHE A 302 -6.38 -12.31 16.28
N GLN A 303 -5.93 -12.88 17.39
CA GLN A 303 -6.55 -12.65 18.71
C GLN A 303 -6.60 -11.16 19.09
N GLN A 304 -5.55 -10.41 18.73
CA GLN A 304 -5.49 -8.96 18.96
C GLN A 304 -6.41 -8.18 18.03
N GLY A 305 -6.56 -8.65 16.79
CA GLY A 305 -7.34 -7.99 15.74
C GLY A 305 -8.76 -8.49 15.56
N GLN A 306 -9.20 -9.54 16.26
CA GLN A 306 -10.42 -10.29 15.94
C GLN A 306 -11.65 -9.39 15.84
N MET A 307 -11.89 -8.55 16.86
CA MET A 307 -13.01 -7.60 16.85
C MET A 307 -12.94 -6.62 15.67
N ILE A 308 -11.74 -6.20 15.30
CA ILE A 308 -11.52 -5.31 14.16
C ILE A 308 -11.80 -6.05 12.84
N ILE A 309 -11.36 -7.30 12.71
CA ILE A 309 -11.61 -8.17 11.55
C ILE A 309 -13.11 -8.42 11.37
N GLU A 310 -13.80 -8.86 12.41
CA GLU A 310 -15.24 -9.13 12.40
C GLU A 310 -16.02 -7.87 12.01
N ASN A 311 -15.67 -6.73 12.61
CA ASN A 311 -16.28 -5.44 12.28
C ASN A 311 -15.99 -5.03 10.82
N SER A 312 -14.75 -5.14 10.35
CA SER A 312 -14.38 -4.86 8.96
C SER A 312 -15.18 -5.71 7.98
N ILE A 313 -15.36 -7.01 8.26
CA ILE A 313 -16.14 -7.91 7.42
C ILE A 313 -17.62 -7.50 7.42
N SER A 314 -18.20 -7.22 8.59
CA SER A 314 -19.60 -6.76 8.66
C SER A 314 -19.81 -5.46 7.90
N VAL A 315 -18.90 -4.51 8.04
CA VAL A 315 -18.92 -3.22 7.35
C VAL A 315 -18.83 -3.40 5.83
N ILE A 316 -17.92 -4.25 5.36
CA ILE A 316 -17.79 -4.57 3.93
C ILE A 316 -19.05 -5.25 3.39
N TYR A 317 -19.62 -6.20 4.15
CA TYR A 317 -20.81 -6.95 3.74
C TYR A 317 -22.04 -6.03 3.62
N ASN A 318 -22.22 -5.11 4.58
CA ASN A 318 -23.38 -4.24 4.66
C ASN A 318 -23.21 -2.91 3.90
N GLY A 319 -21.99 -2.54 3.52
CA GLY A 319 -21.69 -1.30 2.81
C GLY A 319 -21.81 -0.02 3.64
N SER A 320 -21.86 -0.12 4.98
CA SER A 320 -21.95 1.05 5.87
C SER A 320 -21.31 0.80 7.24
N ALA A 321 -20.78 1.87 7.84
CA ALA A 321 -20.25 1.89 9.20
C ALA A 321 -21.34 2.16 10.27
N GLN A 322 -22.62 2.22 9.88
CA GLN A 322 -23.71 2.74 10.72
C GLN A 322 -23.96 1.81 11.92
N GLY A 323 -23.09 1.86 12.91
CA GLY A 323 -23.19 1.14 14.16
C GLY A 323 -24.53 1.37 14.83
N VAL A 324 -25.39 0.38 14.68
CA VAL A 324 -26.54 0.04 15.51
C VAL A 324 -26.57 -1.48 15.49
N GLU A 325 -27.14 -2.11 16.53
CA GLU A 325 -27.28 -3.57 16.74
C GLU A 325 -27.70 -4.38 15.49
N LYS A 326 -28.20 -3.71 14.45
CA LYS A 326 -28.53 -4.22 13.11
C LYS A 326 -27.31 -4.70 12.27
N TYR A 327 -26.08 -4.29 12.57
CA TYR A 327 -24.88 -4.59 11.75
C TYR A 327 -23.78 -5.34 12.51
N ASP A 328 -24.15 -6.12 13.52
CA ASP A 328 -23.20 -7.02 14.16
C ASP A 328 -22.72 -8.09 13.18
N PHE A 329 -21.47 -8.51 13.37
CA PHE A 329 -20.86 -9.57 12.59
C PHE A 329 -21.66 -10.87 12.74
N VAL A 330 -21.97 -11.51 11.61
CA VAL A 330 -22.50 -12.87 11.57
C VAL A 330 -21.55 -13.72 10.73
N PRO A 331 -21.15 -14.94 11.16
CA PRO A 331 -20.09 -15.69 10.51
C PRO A 331 -20.25 -15.84 9.00
N HIS A 332 -21.48 -16.05 8.51
CA HIS A 332 -21.72 -16.22 7.08
C HIS A 332 -21.27 -15.03 6.22
N MET A 333 -21.15 -13.83 6.80
CA MET A 333 -20.63 -12.64 6.12
C MET A 333 -19.17 -12.84 5.72
N ALA A 334 -18.36 -13.52 6.55
CA ALA A 334 -16.96 -13.81 6.24
C ALA A 334 -16.84 -14.71 5.00
N LEU A 335 -17.69 -15.74 4.92
CA LEU A 335 -17.73 -16.61 3.74
C LEU A 335 -18.06 -15.81 2.49
N ASP A 336 -19.08 -14.95 2.51
CA ASP A 336 -19.50 -14.19 1.33
C ASP A 336 -18.50 -13.11 0.92
N VAL A 337 -17.90 -12.39 1.88
CA VAL A 337 -16.91 -11.32 1.60
C VAL A 337 -15.61 -11.91 1.08
N LEU A 338 -15.05 -12.90 1.77
CA LEU A 338 -13.72 -13.42 1.46
C LEU A 338 -13.72 -14.20 0.13
N THR A 339 -14.74 -15.03 -0.15
CA THR A 339 -14.81 -15.73 -1.45
C THR A 339 -14.94 -14.76 -2.62
N LYS A 340 -15.71 -13.67 -2.46
CA LYS A 340 -15.84 -12.62 -3.48
C LYS A 340 -14.50 -11.94 -3.73
N LEU A 341 -13.80 -11.51 -2.68
CA LEU A 341 -12.49 -10.86 -2.81
C LEU A 341 -11.45 -11.77 -3.46
N MET A 342 -11.38 -13.04 -3.05
CA MET A 342 -10.48 -14.03 -3.65
C MET A 342 -10.78 -14.25 -5.13
N ASN A 343 -12.05 -14.46 -5.48
CA ASN A 343 -12.45 -14.67 -6.87
C ASN A 343 -12.17 -13.44 -7.74
N LYS A 344 -12.51 -12.23 -7.27
CA LYS A 344 -12.22 -10.99 -8.01
C LYS A 344 -10.73 -10.76 -8.20
N SER A 345 -9.91 -11.05 -7.20
CA SER A 345 -8.45 -10.96 -7.32
C SER A 345 -7.90 -11.90 -8.40
N ALA A 346 -8.40 -13.14 -8.47
CA ALA A 346 -8.05 -14.09 -9.52
C ALA A 346 -8.48 -13.60 -10.91
N VAL A 347 -9.69 -13.05 -11.05
CA VAL A 347 -10.18 -12.49 -12.33
C VAL A 347 -9.24 -11.40 -12.83
N ARG A 348 -8.86 -10.46 -11.96
CA ARG A 348 -7.98 -9.34 -12.31
C ARG A 348 -6.57 -9.79 -12.68
N LEU A 349 -6.04 -10.79 -11.98
CA LEU A 349 -4.76 -11.42 -12.34
C LEU A 349 -4.79 -11.94 -13.78
N PHE A 350 -5.86 -12.64 -14.18
CA PHE A 350 -5.97 -13.21 -15.52
C PHE A 350 -6.34 -12.22 -16.62
N ASN A 351 -6.92 -11.07 -16.26
CA ASN A 351 -7.09 -9.96 -17.18
C ASN A 351 -5.79 -9.16 -17.41
N GLY A 352 -4.70 -9.49 -16.72
CA GLY A 352 -3.45 -8.73 -16.79
C GLY A 352 -3.52 -7.37 -16.08
N GLU A 353 -4.52 -7.17 -15.22
CA GLU A 353 -4.70 -5.93 -14.45
C GLU A 353 -3.79 -5.88 -13.21
N LEU A 354 -3.23 -7.03 -12.81
CA LEU A 354 -2.28 -7.15 -11.71
C LEU A 354 -0.89 -7.45 -12.30
N PHE A 355 -0.08 -6.41 -12.45
CA PHE A 355 1.27 -6.50 -13.00
C PHE A 355 2.27 -7.18 -12.04
N GLU A 356 1.96 -7.22 -10.74
CA GLU A 356 2.78 -7.87 -9.69
C GLU A 356 2.20 -9.23 -9.26
N SER A 357 2.36 -10.26 -10.11
CA SER A 357 1.76 -11.59 -9.88
C SER A 357 2.14 -12.23 -8.53
N LYS A 358 3.36 -12.01 -8.03
CA LYS A 358 3.80 -12.53 -6.72
C LYS A 358 2.98 -11.94 -5.56
N ARG A 359 2.86 -10.61 -5.48
CA ARG A 359 2.08 -9.95 -4.42
C ARG A 359 0.59 -10.27 -4.52
N ALA A 360 0.07 -10.46 -5.73
CA ALA A 360 -1.31 -10.88 -5.95
C ALA A 360 -1.59 -12.28 -5.37
N ILE A 361 -0.68 -13.24 -5.59
CA ILE A 361 -0.77 -14.58 -5.01
C ILE A 361 -0.65 -14.53 -3.48
N GLU A 362 0.30 -13.75 -2.95
CA GLU A 362 0.44 -13.55 -1.50
C GLU A 362 -0.85 -12.99 -0.88
N ALA A 363 -1.47 -11.99 -1.50
CA ALA A 363 -2.75 -11.44 -1.06
C ALA A 363 -3.88 -12.48 -1.08
N TYR A 364 -3.96 -13.29 -2.14
CA TYR A 364 -4.91 -14.41 -2.20
C TYR A 364 -4.70 -15.39 -1.05
N CYS A 365 -3.45 -15.78 -0.76
CA CYS A 365 -3.11 -16.68 0.33
C CYS A 365 -3.47 -16.08 1.70
N HIS A 366 -3.28 -14.77 1.91
CA HIS A 366 -3.72 -14.11 3.15
C HIS A 366 -5.23 -14.17 3.35
N LEU A 367 -6.02 -13.95 2.29
CA LEU A 367 -7.49 -14.09 2.35
C LEU A 367 -7.92 -15.53 2.59
N LEU A 368 -7.26 -16.49 1.94
CA LEU A 368 -7.50 -17.92 2.11
C LEU A 368 -7.24 -18.34 3.56
N ARG A 369 -6.08 -17.97 4.13
CA ARG A 369 -5.72 -18.28 5.53
C ARG A 369 -6.74 -17.70 6.51
N LEU A 370 -7.18 -16.46 6.27
CA LEU A 370 -8.23 -15.83 7.07
C LEU A 370 -9.54 -16.64 7.00
N LEU A 371 -10.02 -16.97 5.80
CA LEU A 371 -11.25 -17.74 5.62
C LEU A 371 -11.14 -19.14 6.24
N MET A 372 -10.02 -19.83 6.06
CA MET A 372 -9.74 -21.12 6.68
C MET A 372 -9.78 -21.03 8.21
N HIS A 373 -9.25 -19.96 8.79
CA HIS A 373 -9.35 -19.74 10.24
C HIS A 373 -10.78 -19.48 10.70
N PHE A 374 -11.56 -18.66 9.97
CA PHE A 374 -12.99 -18.44 10.25
C PHE A 374 -13.79 -19.74 10.23
N ILE A 375 -13.52 -20.64 9.28
CA ILE A 375 -14.20 -21.94 9.19
C ILE A 375 -13.92 -22.81 10.42
N ASP A 376 -12.71 -22.77 10.97
CA ASP A 376 -12.37 -23.53 12.18
C ASP A 376 -13.09 -23.00 13.41
N ILE A 377 -13.12 -21.67 13.58
CA ILE A 377 -13.71 -21.05 14.77
C ILE A 377 -15.24 -20.93 14.68
N TYR A 378 -15.82 -21.02 13.48
CA TYR A 378 -17.28 -21.04 13.24
C TYR A 378 -17.69 -22.27 12.40
N PRO A 379 -17.95 -23.43 13.04
CA PRO A 379 -18.32 -24.67 12.34
C PRO A 379 -19.59 -24.57 11.47
N GLU A 380 -20.47 -23.60 11.74
CA GLU A 380 -21.63 -23.30 10.90
C GLU A 380 -21.26 -22.92 9.46
N LEU A 381 -20.04 -22.39 9.24
CA LEU A 381 -19.53 -22.09 7.90
C LEU A 381 -19.23 -23.36 7.13
N GLU A 382 -18.63 -24.35 7.78
CA GLU A 382 -18.40 -25.66 7.17
C GLU A 382 -19.72 -26.34 6.81
N TYR A 383 -20.71 -26.28 7.70
CA TYR A 383 -22.06 -26.77 7.40
C TYR A 383 -22.67 -26.06 6.19
N LYS A 384 -22.59 -24.72 6.13
CA LYS A 384 -23.13 -23.93 5.02
C LYS A 384 -22.43 -24.25 3.68
N ILE A 385 -21.11 -24.41 3.69
CA ILE A 385 -20.32 -24.84 2.52
C ILE A 385 -20.83 -26.20 2.04
N ASN A 386 -20.85 -27.20 2.93
CA ASN A 386 -21.25 -28.56 2.60
C ASN A 386 -22.70 -28.62 2.11
N LYS A 387 -23.61 -27.86 2.72
CA LYS A 387 -25.01 -27.78 2.31
C LYS A 387 -25.16 -27.16 0.91
N THR A 388 -24.42 -26.10 0.61
CA THR A 388 -24.42 -25.47 -0.71
C THR A 388 -23.95 -26.46 -1.79
N ILE A 389 -22.91 -27.24 -1.50
CA ILE A 389 -22.38 -28.25 -2.41
C ILE A 389 -23.39 -29.40 -2.60
N GLU A 390 -23.95 -29.92 -1.51
CA GLU A 390 -24.96 -30.98 -1.54
C GLU A 390 -26.18 -30.56 -2.37
N ASP A 391 -26.73 -29.37 -2.13
CA ASP A 391 -27.88 -28.86 -2.88
C ASP A 391 -27.55 -28.71 -4.38
N PHE A 392 -26.34 -28.24 -4.70
CA PHE A 392 -25.87 -28.13 -6.09
C PHE A 392 -25.78 -29.50 -6.78
N ILE A 393 -25.32 -30.55 -6.09
CA ILE A 393 -25.32 -31.93 -6.61
C ILE A 393 -26.76 -32.40 -6.82
N THR A 394 -27.62 -32.20 -5.82
CA THR A 394 -28.94 -32.84 -5.70
C THR A 394 -29.93 -32.42 -6.80
N GLY A 395 -29.84 -31.19 -7.33
CA GLY A 395 -30.78 -30.81 -8.39
C GLY A 395 -30.47 -29.54 -9.16
N LEU A 396 -30.89 -29.53 -10.43
CA LEU A 396 -30.75 -28.39 -11.36
C LEU A 396 -31.39 -27.10 -10.83
N SER A 397 -32.44 -27.19 -10.00
CA SER A 397 -33.07 -26.03 -9.36
C SER A 397 -32.15 -25.25 -8.42
N TYR A 398 -31.03 -25.85 -7.99
CA TYR A 398 -30.00 -25.22 -7.15
C TYR A 398 -28.78 -24.77 -7.95
N ARG A 399 -28.71 -25.12 -9.25
CA ARG A 399 -27.66 -24.72 -10.19
C ARG A 399 -28.10 -23.53 -11.01
N ASN A 400 -28.36 -22.41 -10.36
CA ASN A 400 -28.70 -21.18 -11.07
C ASN A 400 -28.12 -19.96 -10.37
N LYS A 401 -28.14 -18.82 -11.07
CA LYS A 401 -27.54 -17.57 -10.59
C LYS A 401 -28.19 -16.99 -9.32
N LYS A 402 -29.38 -17.47 -8.90
CA LYS A 402 -30.00 -17.05 -7.63
C LYS A 402 -29.37 -17.79 -6.45
N VAL A 403 -29.02 -19.07 -6.62
CA VAL A 403 -28.48 -19.92 -5.54
C VAL A 403 -26.95 -19.91 -5.56
N VAL A 404 -26.35 -20.09 -6.73
CA VAL A 404 -24.90 -20.03 -6.95
C VAL A 404 -24.62 -18.93 -7.98
N PRO A 405 -24.50 -17.66 -7.56
CA PRO A 405 -24.36 -16.52 -8.48
C PRO A 405 -23.06 -16.55 -9.28
N ASP A 406 -21.96 -16.99 -8.66
CA ASP A 406 -20.62 -17.00 -9.25
C ASP A 406 -19.96 -18.38 -9.08
N MET A 407 -19.45 -18.94 -10.18
CA MET A 407 -18.82 -20.27 -10.17
C MET A 407 -17.43 -20.25 -9.54
N GLY A 408 -16.68 -19.15 -9.63
CA GLY A 408 -15.36 -19.06 -9.00
C GLY A 408 -15.47 -19.05 -7.48
N GLU A 409 -16.46 -18.33 -6.92
CA GLU A 409 -16.78 -18.40 -5.48
C GLU A 409 -17.18 -19.81 -5.05
N PHE A 410 -17.93 -20.54 -5.90
CA PHE A 410 -18.32 -21.92 -5.63
C PHE A 410 -17.14 -22.89 -5.66
N LEU A 411 -16.20 -22.71 -6.59
CA LEU A 411 -14.97 -23.52 -6.65
C LEU A 411 -14.12 -23.34 -5.38
N ILE A 412 -14.03 -22.13 -4.83
CA ILE A 412 -13.36 -21.88 -3.55
C ILE A 412 -14.07 -22.64 -2.41
N LYS A 413 -15.41 -22.65 -2.39
CA LYS A 413 -16.19 -23.41 -1.39
C LYS A 413 -15.96 -24.92 -1.50
N ILE A 414 -15.89 -25.47 -2.71
CA ILE A 414 -15.55 -26.88 -2.92
C ILE A 414 -14.15 -27.17 -2.37
N ALA A 415 -13.17 -26.32 -2.68
CA ALA A 415 -11.80 -26.47 -2.22
C ALA A 415 -11.65 -26.45 -0.68
N LEU A 416 -12.54 -25.75 0.02
CA LEU A 416 -12.57 -25.65 1.48
C LEU A 416 -13.45 -26.70 2.17
N SER A 417 -14.20 -27.51 1.41
CA SER A 417 -15.04 -28.56 1.98
C SER A 417 -14.19 -29.72 2.49
N LYS A 418 -14.45 -30.16 3.72
CA LYS A 418 -13.87 -31.40 4.26
C LYS A 418 -14.70 -32.65 3.88
N LYS A 419 -15.94 -32.46 3.41
CA LYS A 419 -16.89 -33.55 3.08
C LYS A 419 -16.85 -33.92 1.60
N TYR A 420 -16.70 -32.94 0.72
CA TYR A 420 -16.75 -33.11 -0.73
C TYR A 420 -15.45 -32.68 -1.37
N THR A 421 -15.02 -33.44 -2.36
CA THR A 421 -13.89 -33.12 -3.23
C THR A 421 -14.40 -32.59 -4.57
N PHE A 422 -13.49 -32.05 -5.40
CA PHE A 422 -13.86 -31.65 -6.76
C PHE A 422 -14.39 -32.84 -7.60
N ASP A 423 -13.88 -34.05 -7.37
CA ASP A 423 -14.31 -35.25 -8.10
C ASP A 423 -15.78 -35.61 -7.85
N ASP A 424 -16.29 -35.33 -6.65
CA ASP A 424 -17.70 -35.58 -6.29
C ASP A 424 -18.68 -34.67 -7.04
N VAL A 425 -18.21 -33.50 -7.48
CA VAL A 425 -19.06 -32.44 -8.06
C VAL A 425 -18.73 -32.12 -9.52
N LYS A 426 -17.63 -32.65 -10.08
CA LYS A 426 -17.06 -32.22 -11.36
C LYS A 426 -18.05 -32.21 -12.51
N THR A 427 -18.88 -33.25 -12.66
CA THR A 427 -19.86 -33.34 -13.75
C THR A 427 -20.86 -32.21 -13.66
N CYS A 428 -21.42 -31.97 -12.47
CA CYS A 428 -22.38 -30.91 -12.22
C CYS A 428 -21.77 -29.51 -12.46
N VAL A 429 -20.51 -29.34 -12.06
CA VAL A 429 -19.75 -28.10 -12.29
C VAL A 429 -19.51 -27.87 -13.78
N TYR A 430 -19.11 -28.89 -14.54
CA TYR A 430 -18.89 -28.77 -15.98
C TYR A 430 -20.15 -28.40 -16.74
N GLU A 431 -21.25 -29.10 -16.47
CA GLU A 431 -22.55 -28.82 -17.07
C GLU A 431 -22.96 -27.35 -16.85
N GLU A 432 -22.90 -26.89 -15.60
CA GLU A 432 -23.30 -25.52 -15.26
C GLU A 432 -22.33 -24.48 -15.80
N CYS A 433 -21.02 -24.76 -15.76
CA CYS A 433 -20.01 -23.91 -16.36
C CYS A 433 -20.29 -23.74 -17.85
N PHE A 434 -20.42 -24.84 -18.61
CA PHE A 434 -20.76 -24.85 -20.04
C PHE A 434 -22.04 -24.08 -20.34
N ALA A 435 -23.10 -24.30 -19.56
CA ALA A 435 -24.35 -23.54 -19.70
C ALA A 435 -24.15 -22.03 -19.53
N ARG A 436 -23.37 -21.58 -18.54
CA ARG A 436 -23.08 -20.14 -18.32
C ARG A 436 -22.19 -19.53 -19.38
N GLN A 437 -21.42 -20.34 -20.11
CA GLN A 437 -20.51 -19.86 -21.16
C GLN A 437 -21.25 -19.35 -22.39
N ILE A 438 -22.44 -19.90 -22.65
CA ILE A 438 -23.30 -19.58 -23.80
C ILE A 438 -23.46 -18.06 -23.97
N TYR A 439 -23.70 -17.33 -22.88
CA TYR A 439 -23.84 -15.88 -22.89
C TYR A 439 -22.61 -15.17 -23.49
N TRP A 440 -21.42 -15.60 -23.12
CA TRP A 440 -20.17 -14.97 -23.54
C TRP A 440 -19.79 -15.36 -24.97
N ILE A 441 -20.07 -16.61 -25.38
CA ILE A 441 -19.88 -17.06 -26.76
C ILE A 441 -20.73 -16.19 -27.70
N GLN A 442 -22.01 -15.98 -27.37
CA GLN A 442 -22.91 -15.16 -28.19
C GLN A 442 -22.57 -13.67 -28.17
N ARG A 443 -21.91 -13.19 -27.11
CA ARG A 443 -21.52 -11.78 -26.97
C ARG A 443 -20.22 -11.45 -27.70
N ASP A 444 -19.22 -12.33 -27.57
CA ASP A 444 -17.83 -12.06 -27.98
C ASP A 444 -17.48 -12.70 -29.33
N THR A 445 -18.41 -13.46 -29.94
CA THR A 445 -18.21 -14.10 -31.25
C THR A 445 -19.37 -13.81 -32.20
N ALA A 446 -19.18 -14.08 -33.49
CA ALA A 446 -20.26 -14.01 -34.49
C ALA A 446 -21.21 -15.22 -34.46
N ILE A 447 -20.97 -16.20 -33.57
CA ILE A 447 -21.70 -17.46 -33.49
C ILE A 447 -23.02 -17.23 -32.77
N ARG A 448 -24.10 -17.08 -33.55
CA ARG A 448 -25.45 -16.89 -33.01
C ARG A 448 -26.21 -18.21 -32.81
N ASN A 449 -25.97 -19.20 -33.66
CA ASN A 449 -26.59 -20.52 -33.57
C ASN A 449 -25.62 -21.54 -32.98
N LEU A 450 -25.81 -21.88 -31.72
CA LEU A 450 -24.96 -22.82 -30.99
C LEU A 450 -25.22 -24.30 -31.37
N LEU A 451 -26.27 -24.57 -32.14
CA LEU A 451 -26.55 -25.92 -32.65
C LEU A 451 -25.77 -26.25 -33.93
N ASP A 452 -25.09 -25.27 -34.54
CA ASP A 452 -24.33 -25.40 -35.79
C ASP A 452 -22.85 -25.03 -35.61
N ILE A 453 -22.29 -25.33 -34.43
CA ILE A 453 -20.88 -25.09 -34.13
C ILE A 453 -20.02 -26.05 -34.95
N LYS A 454 -19.06 -25.51 -35.70
CA LYS A 454 -18.11 -26.31 -36.49
C LYS A 454 -16.77 -26.43 -35.77
N VAL A 455 -15.93 -27.37 -36.22
CA VAL A 455 -14.60 -27.58 -35.61
C VAL A 455 -13.73 -26.33 -35.74
N GLU A 456 -13.89 -25.57 -36.83
CA GLU A 456 -13.17 -24.32 -37.10
C GLU A 456 -13.55 -23.18 -36.14
N ASP A 457 -14.72 -23.27 -35.49
CA ASP A 457 -15.19 -22.30 -34.51
C ASP A 457 -14.56 -22.51 -33.12
N LEU A 458 -14.05 -23.72 -32.84
CA LEU A 458 -13.53 -24.11 -31.52
C LEU A 458 -12.41 -23.20 -31.01
N PRO A 459 -11.42 -22.77 -31.82
CA PRO A 459 -10.40 -21.82 -31.35
C PRO A 459 -11.01 -20.48 -30.90
N THR A 460 -11.96 -19.94 -31.67
CA THR A 460 -12.64 -18.67 -31.35
C THR A 460 -13.47 -18.79 -30.08
N ILE A 461 -14.23 -19.89 -29.94
CA ILE A 461 -14.97 -20.20 -28.72
C ILE A 461 -14.00 -20.31 -27.54
N PHE A 462 -12.90 -21.05 -27.69
CA PHE A 462 -11.90 -21.20 -26.63
C PHE A 462 -11.33 -19.84 -26.18
N GLN A 463 -10.94 -18.98 -27.14
CA GLN A 463 -10.42 -17.65 -26.82
C GLN A 463 -11.44 -16.77 -26.10
N SER A 464 -12.71 -16.77 -26.52
CA SER A 464 -13.78 -16.01 -25.85
C SER A 464 -14.01 -16.43 -24.39
N ARG A 465 -13.50 -17.60 -23.99
CA ARG A 465 -13.71 -18.24 -22.69
C ARG A 465 -12.44 -18.38 -21.86
N LYS A 466 -11.30 -17.87 -22.36
CA LYS A 466 -9.97 -18.04 -21.76
C LYS A 466 -9.92 -17.69 -20.27
N VAL A 467 -10.49 -16.55 -19.86
CA VAL A 467 -10.52 -16.13 -18.44
C VAL A 467 -11.29 -17.12 -17.57
N SER A 468 -12.40 -17.67 -18.05
CA SER A 468 -13.17 -18.66 -17.28
C SER A 468 -12.40 -19.98 -17.11
N TYR A 469 -11.65 -20.42 -18.12
CA TYR A 469 -10.78 -21.58 -18.00
C TYR A 469 -9.62 -21.33 -17.05
N HIS A 470 -8.97 -20.16 -17.16
CA HIS A 470 -7.89 -19.78 -16.24
C HIS A 470 -8.36 -19.75 -14.79
N LEU A 471 -9.53 -19.17 -14.50
CA LEU A 471 -10.10 -19.16 -13.14
C LEU A 471 -10.31 -20.56 -12.61
N TRP A 472 -10.79 -21.47 -13.44
CA TRP A 472 -11.03 -22.83 -13.01
C TRP A 472 -9.72 -23.57 -12.70
N VAL A 473 -8.75 -23.55 -13.63
CA VAL A 473 -7.42 -24.13 -13.41
C VAL A 473 -6.77 -23.51 -12.17
N PHE A 474 -6.82 -22.19 -12.04
CA PHE A 474 -6.28 -21.50 -10.88
C PHE A 474 -6.89 -21.95 -9.57
N ASN A 475 -8.22 -22.02 -9.46
CA ASN A 475 -8.84 -22.45 -8.20
C ASN A 475 -8.51 -23.91 -7.87
N GLN A 476 -8.35 -24.78 -8.87
CA GLN A 476 -7.90 -26.16 -8.65
C GLN A 476 -6.44 -26.22 -8.18
N GLU A 477 -5.54 -25.53 -8.87
CA GLU A 477 -4.11 -25.48 -8.51
C GLU A 477 -3.90 -24.83 -7.13
N MET A 478 -4.60 -23.73 -6.83
CA MET A 478 -4.54 -23.07 -5.53
C MET A 478 -5.04 -23.98 -4.41
N ALA A 479 -6.11 -24.73 -4.65
CA ALA A 479 -6.62 -25.70 -3.68
C ALA A 479 -5.58 -26.78 -3.37
N GLN A 480 -5.01 -27.39 -4.42
CA GLN A 480 -4.00 -28.44 -4.29
C GLN A 480 -2.70 -27.95 -3.64
N THR A 481 -2.30 -26.71 -3.94
CA THR A 481 -1.03 -26.14 -3.48
C THR A 481 -1.11 -25.58 -2.07
N PHE A 482 -2.21 -24.89 -1.71
CA PHE A 482 -2.27 -24.06 -0.50
C PHE A 482 -3.28 -24.54 0.56
N ILE A 483 -4.13 -25.53 0.26
CA ILE A 483 -5.07 -26.09 1.22
C ILE A 483 -4.57 -27.47 1.68
N PHE A 484 -3.55 -27.45 2.55
CA PHE A 484 -2.94 -28.65 3.14
C PHE A 484 -2.86 -28.56 4.67
N PRO A 485 -2.67 -29.69 5.39
CA PRO A 485 -2.46 -29.68 6.83
C PRO A 485 -1.23 -28.84 7.21
N GLY A 486 -1.42 -27.78 7.98
CA GLY A 486 -0.35 -26.86 8.40
C GLY A 486 -0.31 -25.53 7.66
N ALA A 487 -1.05 -25.33 6.55
CA ALA A 487 -1.07 -24.05 5.81
C ALA A 487 -1.54 -22.82 6.64
N LYS A 488 -2.17 -23.08 7.79
CA LYS A 488 -2.65 -22.07 8.73
C LYS A 488 -1.54 -21.60 9.68
N GLU A 489 -0.66 -22.50 10.06
CA GLU A 489 0.50 -22.23 10.93
C GLU A 489 1.48 -21.31 10.18
#